data_AF-A0A918P2J2-F1
#
_entry.id   AF-A0A918P2J2-F1
#
_cell.length_a   1.000
_cell.length_b   1.000
_cell.length_c   1.000
_cell.angle_alpha   90.00
_cell.angle_beta   90.00
_cell.angle_gamma   90.00
#
_symmetry.space_group_name_H-M   'P 1'
#
loop_
_entity.id
_entity.type
_entity.pdbx_description
1 polymer ?
#
loop_
_entity_poly.entity_id
_entity_poly.type
_entity_poly.pdbx_seq_one_letter_code
_entity_poly.pdbx_strand_id
1 'polypeptide(L)'
;MTGFATHRYCCRRLRLPLWRRRRGIRMIVIGWAVAVAALAVAWMLQRLVRYPGGWRYSFHEEHRAAREALRNARNAVRQVGRAARRERWQALAGVQRAEWAYRRRIRQAETELERLRTPRRGERIGQLGDITLYEHSLVVREDEVPLADLQVRFELARSAHWSYVYLTQPDGRERMERYEDQEHSEDAVRRFTVQIQNAVAATDRVQKQRAEEIRVREAGLRAARQATAPLEAARERLEETRVRHDADLKLPHARAALDDARSVWAELTGRRPL
;
A
#
# COMPACT_ATOMS: atom_id res chain seq x y z
N MET A 1 13.09 20.80 -30.75
CA MET A 1 12.02 20.79 -31.76
C MET A 1 10.91 19.86 -31.29
N THR A 2 9.91 20.40 -30.59
CA THR A 2 8.71 19.66 -30.16
C THR A 2 7.57 20.68 -30.11
N GLY A 3 6.61 20.52 -31.01
CA GLY A 3 5.54 21.48 -31.27
C GLY A 3 4.40 21.40 -30.25
N PHE A 4 3.97 22.58 -29.80
CA PHE A 4 2.76 22.77 -28.99
C PHE A 4 1.54 22.88 -29.92
N ALA A 5 0.65 21.89 -29.87
CA ALA A 5 -0.64 21.92 -30.55
C ALA A 5 -1.67 22.65 -29.66
N THR A 6 -2.06 23.86 -30.08
CA THR A 6 -3.12 24.66 -29.46
C THR A 6 -4.49 24.24 -29.99
N HIS A 7 -5.24 23.49 -29.19
CA HIS A 7 -6.63 23.14 -29.48
C HIS A 7 -7.55 24.35 -29.22
N ARG A 8 -8.03 24.98 -30.30
CA ARG A 8 -9.09 25.99 -30.27
C ARG A 8 -10.43 25.32 -29.96
N TYR A 9 -10.93 25.47 -28.74
CA TYR A 9 -12.31 25.12 -28.41
C TYR A 9 -13.27 26.15 -29.01
N CYS A 10 -14.14 25.66 -29.89
CA CYS A 10 -15.18 26.41 -30.58
C CYS A 10 -16.30 26.78 -29.60
N CYS A 11 -16.43 28.06 -29.29
CA CYS A 11 -17.45 28.62 -28.40
C CYS A 11 -18.82 28.64 -29.10
N ARG A 12 -19.61 27.56 -28.95
CA ARG A 12 -20.99 27.50 -29.44
C ARG A 12 -21.92 28.22 -28.46
N ARG A 13 -22.17 29.50 -28.73
CA ARG A 13 -23.01 30.42 -27.94
C ARG A 13 -24.50 30.07 -28.10
N LEU A 14 -25.00 29.12 -27.31
CA LEU A 14 -26.43 28.80 -27.21
C LEU A 14 -27.17 29.92 -26.46
N ARG A 15 -27.96 30.72 -27.20
CA ARG A 15 -28.92 31.67 -26.63
C ARG A 15 -30.10 30.89 -26.03
N LEU A 16 -30.10 30.74 -24.72
CA LEU A 16 -31.26 30.21 -23.99
C LEU A 16 -32.35 31.29 -23.83
N PRO A 17 -33.63 30.93 -24.01
CA PRO A 17 -34.77 31.86 -23.91
C PRO A 17 -34.99 32.34 -22.46
N LEU A 18 -34.98 33.66 -22.26
CA LEU A 18 -35.06 34.36 -20.97
C LEU A 18 -36.44 34.30 -20.26
N TRP A 19 -37.44 33.63 -20.83
CA TRP A 19 -38.82 33.70 -20.33
C TRP A 19 -39.18 32.69 -19.22
N ARG A 20 -38.26 31.79 -18.83
CA ARG A 20 -38.48 30.83 -17.72
C ARG A 20 -37.90 31.27 -16.37
N ARG A 21 -37.45 32.53 -16.21
CA ARG A 21 -36.68 32.97 -15.04
C ARG A 21 -37.50 33.47 -13.84
N ARG A 22 -38.78 33.85 -14.01
CA ARG A 22 -39.58 34.41 -12.90
C ARG A 22 -40.27 33.38 -12.01
N ARG A 23 -40.50 32.13 -12.46
CA ARG A 23 -41.06 31.06 -11.61
C ARG A 23 -40.02 30.33 -10.75
N GLY A 24 -38.76 30.31 -11.19
CA GLY A 24 -37.67 29.65 -10.44
C GLY A 24 -37.33 30.35 -9.12
N ILE A 25 -37.42 31.68 -9.05
CA ILE A 25 -37.03 32.44 -7.85
C ILE A 25 -38.00 32.17 -6.68
N ARG A 26 -39.31 32.08 -6.94
CA ARG A 26 -40.30 31.76 -5.89
C ARG A 26 -40.15 30.33 -5.35
N MET A 27 -39.84 29.35 -6.21
CA MET A 27 -39.58 27.98 -5.74
C MET A 27 -38.29 27.86 -4.92
N ILE A 28 -37.25 28.63 -5.26
CA ILE A 28 -36.00 28.66 -4.49
C ILE A 28 -36.23 29.29 -3.10
N VAL A 29 -36.96 30.40 -3.03
CA VAL A 29 -37.26 31.08 -1.74
C VAL A 29 -38.10 30.18 -0.83
N ILE A 30 -39.11 29.50 -1.37
CA ILE A 30 -39.92 28.53 -0.61
C ILE A 30 -39.06 27.35 -0.15
N GLY A 31 -38.19 26.82 -1.01
CA GLY A 31 -37.26 25.73 -0.65
C GLY A 31 -36.33 26.11 0.50
N TRP A 32 -35.75 27.32 0.49
CA TRP A 32 -34.93 27.82 1.58
C TRP A 32 -35.73 28.05 2.87
N ALA A 33 -36.95 28.60 2.77
CA ALA A 33 -37.81 28.80 3.94
C ALA A 33 -38.14 27.46 4.63
N VAL A 34 -38.46 26.42 3.84
CA VAL A 34 -38.72 25.06 4.36
C VAL A 34 -37.47 24.46 5.00
N ALA A 35 -36.29 24.60 4.38
CA ALA A 35 -35.04 24.10 4.95
C ALA A 35 -34.69 24.76 6.28
N VAL A 36 -34.85 26.09 6.37
CA VAL A 36 -34.62 26.85 7.62
C VAL A 36 -35.62 26.44 8.70
N ALA A 37 -36.91 26.29 8.35
CA ALA A 37 -37.94 25.82 9.28
C ALA A 37 -37.64 24.41 9.80
N ALA A 38 -37.23 23.49 8.93
CA ALA A 38 -36.84 22.13 9.31
C ALA A 38 -35.64 22.12 10.27
N LEU A 39 -34.62 22.93 9.99
CA LEU A 39 -33.45 23.09 10.88
C LEU A 39 -33.84 23.67 12.24
N ALA A 40 -34.76 24.66 12.27
CA ALA A 40 -35.24 25.25 13.51
C ALA A 40 -36.01 24.23 14.36
N VAL A 41 -36.91 23.44 13.74
CA VAL A 41 -37.65 22.37 14.42
C VAL A 41 -36.69 21.29 14.94
N ALA A 42 -35.74 20.85 14.12
CA ALA A 42 -34.74 19.85 14.53
C ALA A 42 -33.88 20.35 15.71
N TRP A 43 -33.44 21.61 15.67
CA TRP A 43 -32.69 22.24 16.76
C TRP A 43 -33.51 22.33 18.05
N MET A 44 -34.78 22.69 17.94
CA MET A 44 -35.71 22.79 19.06
C MET A 44 -35.98 21.42 19.71
N LEU A 45 -36.25 20.39 18.90
CA LEU A 45 -36.41 19.01 19.37
C LEU A 45 -35.13 18.51 20.06
N GLN A 46 -33.96 18.75 19.46
CA GLN A 46 -32.67 18.39 20.07
C GLN A 46 -32.47 19.09 21.42
N ARG A 47 -32.92 20.33 21.56
CA ARG A 47 -32.82 21.09 22.81
C ARG A 47 -33.76 20.55 23.87
N LEU A 48 -35.01 20.20 23.52
CA LEU A 48 -35.95 19.57 24.44
C LEU A 48 -35.47 18.19 24.93
N VAL A 49 -34.87 17.38 24.05
CA VAL A 49 -34.29 16.07 24.42
C VAL A 49 -33.07 16.23 25.35
N ARG A 50 -32.26 17.28 25.15
CA ARG A 50 -31.07 17.54 26.00
C ARG A 50 -31.39 18.14 27.36
N TYR A 51 -32.53 18.82 27.52
CA TYR A 51 -32.94 19.51 28.73
C TYR A 51 -34.41 19.20 29.02
N PRO A 52 -34.73 18.01 29.54
CA PRO A 52 -36.09 17.62 29.88
C PRO A 52 -36.63 18.48 31.03
N GLY A 53 -37.95 18.65 31.11
CA GLY A 53 -38.61 19.51 32.11
C GLY A 53 -39.71 20.40 31.54
N GLY A 54 -39.79 20.52 30.20
CA GLY A 54 -40.78 21.35 29.52
C GLY A 54 -40.21 22.69 29.06
N TRP A 55 -40.99 23.41 28.25
CA TRP A 55 -40.55 24.64 27.58
C TRP A 55 -40.01 25.71 28.53
N ARG A 56 -40.61 25.82 29.73
CA ARG A 56 -40.16 26.74 30.76
C ARG A 56 -38.67 26.53 31.09
N TYR A 57 -38.28 25.30 31.37
CA TYR A 57 -36.91 24.96 31.78
C TYR A 57 -35.92 24.92 30.62
N SER A 58 -36.36 24.64 29.38
CA SER A 58 -35.46 24.59 28.21
C SER A 58 -35.10 25.99 27.66
N PHE A 59 -35.97 26.99 27.86
CA PHE A 59 -35.85 28.32 27.24
C PHE A 59 -35.81 29.51 28.19
N HIS A 60 -36.41 29.47 29.40
CA HIS A 60 -36.39 30.65 30.30
C HIS A 60 -35.00 30.97 30.84
N GLU A 61 -34.75 32.27 31.02
CA GLU A 61 -33.49 32.80 31.55
C GLU A 61 -33.19 32.33 32.98
N GLU A 62 -34.23 32.12 33.79
CA GLU A 62 -34.14 31.69 35.19
C GLU A 62 -33.36 30.37 35.37
N HIS A 63 -33.45 29.44 34.40
CA HIS A 63 -32.73 28.16 34.43
C HIS A 63 -31.47 28.16 33.55
N ARG A 64 -31.01 29.33 33.08
CA ARG A 64 -29.83 29.44 32.22
C ARG A 64 -28.57 28.93 32.89
N ALA A 65 -28.34 29.29 34.15
CA ALA A 65 -27.18 28.84 34.92
C ALA A 65 -27.12 27.30 35.02
N ALA A 66 -28.24 26.64 35.32
CA ALA A 66 -28.34 25.18 35.39
C ALA A 66 -28.08 24.52 34.02
N ARG A 67 -28.59 25.11 32.92
CA ARG A 67 -28.31 24.62 31.55
C ARG A 67 -26.84 24.77 31.18
N GLU A 68 -26.22 25.88 31.55
CA GLU A 68 -24.81 26.16 31.30
C GLU A 68 -23.92 25.21 32.11
N ALA A 69 -24.22 24.98 33.39
CA ALA A 69 -23.52 24.01 34.22
C ALA A 69 -23.54 22.60 33.60
N LEU A 70 -24.72 22.10 33.20
CA LEU A 70 -24.85 20.79 32.56
C LEU A 70 -24.12 20.73 31.21
N ARG A 71 -24.16 21.81 30.42
CA ARG A 71 -23.43 21.91 29.16
C ARG A 71 -21.92 21.87 29.39
N ASN A 72 -21.43 22.60 30.38
CA ASN A 72 -20.01 22.67 30.74
C ASN A 72 -19.51 21.31 31.22
N ALA A 73 -20.26 20.63 32.10
CA ALA A 73 -19.91 19.28 32.55
C ALA A 73 -19.88 18.26 31.39
N ARG A 74 -20.88 18.28 30.49
CA ARG A 74 -20.86 17.43 29.27
C ARG A 74 -19.66 17.73 28.38
N ASN A 75 -19.32 19.01 28.21
CA ASN A 75 -18.17 19.42 27.42
C ASN A 75 -16.86 18.98 28.06
N ALA A 76 -16.71 19.08 29.38
CA ALA A 76 -15.54 18.61 30.12
C ALA A 76 -15.31 17.10 29.89
N VAL A 77 -16.33 16.26 30.10
CA VAL A 77 -16.24 14.81 29.82
C VAL A 77 -15.84 14.53 28.37
N ARG A 78 -16.45 15.26 27.41
CA ARG A 78 -16.11 15.09 25.99
C ARG A 78 -14.69 15.51 25.66
N GLN A 79 -14.19 16.60 26.23
CA GLN A 79 -12.84 17.09 25.97
C GLN A 79 -11.81 16.12 26.52
N VAL A 80 -11.95 15.71 27.79
CA VAL A 80 -11.07 14.72 28.44
C VAL A 80 -11.11 13.39 27.68
N GLY A 81 -12.31 12.88 27.39
CA GLY A 81 -12.46 11.62 26.64
C GLY A 81 -12.00 11.69 25.18
N ARG A 82 -11.98 12.87 24.54
CA ARG A 82 -11.39 13.04 23.20
C ARG A 82 -9.87 13.13 23.26
N ALA A 83 -9.30 13.79 24.27
CA ALA A 83 -7.86 13.83 24.46
C ALA A 83 -7.30 12.42 24.67
N ALA A 84 -7.83 11.67 25.64
CA ALA A 84 -7.40 10.29 25.92
C ALA A 84 -7.57 9.36 24.70
N ARG A 85 -8.69 9.47 23.97
CA ARG A 85 -8.88 8.69 22.74
C ARG A 85 -7.85 9.04 21.68
N ARG A 86 -7.55 10.32 21.46
CA ARG A 86 -6.57 10.76 20.46
C ARG A 86 -5.17 10.23 20.79
N GLU A 87 -4.75 10.33 22.04
CA GLU A 87 -3.45 9.81 22.50
C GLU A 87 -3.36 8.29 22.31
N ARG A 88 -4.38 7.54 22.76
CA ARG A 88 -4.43 6.08 22.54
C ARG A 88 -4.40 5.71 21.06
N TRP A 89 -5.15 6.42 20.22
CA TRP A 89 -5.14 6.21 18.77
C TRP A 89 -3.76 6.49 18.16
N GLN A 90 -3.07 7.55 18.59
CA GLN A 90 -1.73 7.87 18.12
C GLN A 90 -0.72 6.78 18.52
N ALA A 91 -0.79 6.28 19.75
CA ALA A 91 0.06 5.19 20.22
C ALA A 91 -0.19 3.88 19.44
N LEU A 92 -1.45 3.50 19.25
CA LEU A 92 -1.83 2.34 18.42
C LEU A 92 -1.35 2.48 16.97
N ALA A 93 -1.55 3.66 16.37
CA ALA A 93 -1.05 3.94 15.03
C ALA A 93 0.48 3.95 14.97
N GLY A 94 1.17 4.25 16.08
CA GLY A 94 2.62 4.11 16.21
C GLY A 94 3.06 2.65 16.09
N VAL A 95 2.42 1.75 16.86
CA VAL A 95 2.69 0.30 16.80
C VAL A 95 2.45 -0.25 15.40
N GLN A 96 1.29 0.06 14.81
CA GLN A 96 0.98 -0.42 13.45
C GLN A 96 2.02 0.07 12.43
N ARG A 97 2.43 1.34 12.49
CA ARG A 97 3.48 1.86 11.59
C ARG A 97 4.80 1.12 11.77
N ALA A 98 5.22 0.84 13.00
CA ALA A 98 6.44 0.09 13.28
C ALA A 98 6.36 -1.35 12.76
N GLU A 99 5.21 -2.01 12.94
CA GLU A 99 4.96 -3.37 12.44
C GLU A 99 4.96 -3.42 10.90
N TRP A 100 4.30 -2.47 10.25
CA TRP A 100 4.32 -2.34 8.79
C TRP A 100 5.73 -2.11 8.25
N ALA A 101 6.51 -1.23 8.89
CA ALA A 101 7.90 -0.99 8.52
C ALA A 101 8.77 -2.24 8.71
N TYR A 102 8.60 -2.99 9.80
CA TYR A 102 9.27 -4.26 10.04
C TYR A 102 8.95 -5.29 8.95
N ARG A 103 7.66 -5.54 8.68
CA ARG A 103 7.22 -6.47 7.63
C ARG A 103 7.68 -6.06 6.23
N ARG A 104 7.73 -4.75 5.95
CA ARG A 104 8.22 -4.23 4.67
C ARG A 104 9.71 -4.52 4.50
N ARG A 105 10.53 -4.28 5.52
CA ARG A 105 11.98 -4.57 5.51
C ARG A 105 12.26 -6.05 5.24
N ILE A 106 11.55 -6.94 5.93
CA ILE A 106 11.68 -8.39 5.74
C ILE A 106 11.28 -8.79 4.32
N ARG A 107 10.08 -8.37 3.86
CA ARG A 107 9.62 -8.69 2.50
C ARG A 107 10.56 -8.18 1.43
N GLN A 108 11.13 -6.99 1.61
CA GLN A 108 12.11 -6.45 0.68
C GLN A 108 13.38 -7.31 0.64
N ALA A 109 13.94 -7.66 1.81
CA ALA A 109 15.11 -8.52 1.88
C ALA A 109 14.86 -9.93 1.29
N GLU A 110 13.68 -10.51 1.55
CA GLU A 110 13.26 -11.79 0.96
C GLU A 110 13.11 -11.70 -0.57
N THR A 111 12.51 -10.61 -1.06
CA THR A 111 12.35 -10.38 -2.51
C THR A 111 13.70 -10.20 -3.21
N GLU A 112 14.63 -9.47 -2.59
CA GLU A 112 15.99 -9.31 -3.11
C GLU A 112 16.73 -10.66 -3.15
N LEU A 113 16.60 -11.47 -2.09
CA LEU A 113 17.20 -12.79 -2.02
C LEU A 113 16.61 -13.75 -3.07
N GLU A 114 15.29 -13.71 -3.26
CA GLU A 114 14.61 -14.54 -4.27
C GLU A 114 15.06 -14.17 -5.69
N ARG A 115 15.22 -12.88 -5.98
CA ARG A 115 15.75 -12.42 -7.27
C ARG A 115 17.17 -12.93 -7.56
N LEU A 116 17.99 -13.07 -6.53
CA LEU A 116 19.33 -13.63 -6.68
C LEU A 116 19.28 -15.15 -6.89
N ARG A 117 18.43 -15.87 -6.15
CA ARG A 117 18.31 -17.32 -6.25
C ARG A 117 17.75 -17.78 -7.59
N THR A 118 16.80 -17.03 -8.13
CA THR A 118 16.07 -17.39 -9.35
C THR A 118 16.37 -16.38 -10.46
N PRO A 119 17.51 -16.50 -11.17
CA PRO A 119 17.77 -15.68 -12.35
C PRO A 119 16.67 -15.89 -13.37
N ARG A 120 16.18 -14.78 -13.94
CA ARG A 120 15.31 -14.85 -15.10
C ARG A 120 16.13 -15.25 -16.32
N ARG A 121 15.47 -15.73 -17.37
CA ARG A 121 16.07 -16.05 -18.68
C ARG A 121 17.00 -14.95 -19.24
N GLY A 122 16.66 -13.68 -18.97
CA GLY A 122 17.42 -12.51 -19.42
C GLY A 122 17.09 -12.09 -20.85
N GLU A 123 17.90 -11.21 -21.43
CA GLU A 123 17.73 -10.75 -22.81
C GLU A 123 18.11 -11.86 -23.80
N ARG A 124 17.49 -11.86 -24.99
CA ARG A 124 17.87 -12.74 -26.08
C ARG A 124 19.15 -12.21 -26.74
N ILE A 125 20.19 -13.04 -26.78
CA ILE A 125 21.51 -12.70 -27.37
C ILE A 125 21.56 -13.10 -28.84
N GLY A 126 21.05 -14.29 -29.19
CA GLY A 126 21.16 -14.82 -30.55
C GLY A 126 20.26 -16.02 -30.81
N GLN A 127 20.17 -16.45 -32.07
CA GLN A 127 19.43 -17.65 -32.47
C GLN A 127 20.12 -18.32 -33.67
N LEU A 128 20.14 -19.65 -33.68
CA LEU A 128 20.58 -20.48 -34.79
C LEU A 128 19.65 -21.71 -34.92
N GLY A 129 18.79 -21.70 -35.94
CA GLY A 129 17.73 -22.69 -36.09
C GLY A 129 16.81 -22.73 -34.86
N ASP A 130 16.69 -23.91 -34.27
CA ASP A 130 15.87 -24.17 -33.08
C ASP A 130 16.56 -23.79 -31.75
N ILE A 131 17.85 -23.39 -31.80
CA ILE A 131 18.59 -22.96 -30.62
C ILE A 131 18.51 -21.46 -30.47
N THR A 132 17.94 -20.99 -29.36
CA THR A 132 17.94 -19.57 -28.98
C THR A 132 18.77 -19.37 -27.73
N LEU A 133 19.79 -18.51 -27.83
CA LEU A 133 20.65 -18.13 -26.71
C LEU A 133 20.07 -16.90 -26.01
N TYR A 134 19.81 -17.04 -24.71
CA TYR A 134 19.52 -15.93 -23.81
C TYR A 134 20.71 -15.69 -22.87
N GLU A 135 20.63 -14.62 -22.09
CA GLU A 135 21.70 -14.22 -21.15
C GLU A 135 22.02 -15.28 -20.09
N HIS A 136 21.01 -16.04 -19.62
CA HIS A 136 21.18 -17.00 -18.52
C HIS A 136 20.73 -18.42 -18.86
N SER A 137 20.11 -18.63 -20.03
CA SER A 137 19.66 -19.95 -20.47
C SER A 137 19.75 -20.11 -21.99
N LEU A 138 19.80 -21.37 -22.41
CA LEU A 138 19.73 -21.79 -23.80
C LEU A 138 18.39 -22.50 -24.00
N VAL A 139 17.60 -22.07 -24.99
CA VAL A 139 16.35 -22.75 -25.33
C VAL A 139 16.58 -23.56 -26.60
N VAL A 140 16.31 -24.86 -26.55
CA VAL A 140 16.45 -25.78 -27.68
C VAL A 140 15.12 -26.48 -27.90
N ARG A 141 14.43 -26.21 -29.00
CA ARG A 141 13.10 -26.77 -29.31
C ARG A 141 12.13 -26.68 -28.12
N GLU A 142 12.01 -25.48 -27.56
CA GLU A 142 11.17 -25.14 -26.40
C GLU A 142 11.69 -25.62 -25.03
N ASP A 143 12.67 -26.53 -24.97
CA ASP A 143 13.29 -26.94 -23.71
C ASP A 143 14.33 -25.91 -23.25
N GLU A 144 14.16 -25.39 -22.04
CA GLU A 144 15.09 -24.45 -21.42
C GLU A 144 16.19 -25.18 -20.64
N VAL A 145 17.45 -24.91 -21.00
CA VAL A 145 18.66 -25.47 -20.41
C VAL A 145 19.45 -24.35 -19.74
N PRO A 146 19.83 -24.46 -18.46
CA PRO A 146 20.66 -23.45 -17.80
C PRO A 146 22.05 -23.39 -18.45
N LEU A 147 22.60 -22.18 -18.60
CA LEU A 147 23.97 -22.00 -19.12
C LEU A 147 25.04 -22.37 -18.09
N ALA A 148 24.72 -22.33 -16.80
CA ALA A 148 25.64 -22.68 -15.72
C ALA A 148 26.14 -24.12 -15.91
N ASP A 149 27.46 -24.30 -15.93
CA ASP A 149 28.14 -25.58 -16.12
C ASP A 149 27.82 -26.33 -17.44
N LEU A 150 27.22 -25.66 -18.44
CA LEU A 150 26.93 -26.24 -19.75
C LEU A 150 28.20 -26.40 -20.60
N GLN A 151 28.47 -27.60 -21.11
CA GLN A 151 29.58 -27.81 -22.04
C GLN A 151 29.08 -27.84 -23.48
N VAL A 152 29.76 -27.10 -24.36
CA VAL A 152 29.41 -27.01 -25.78
C VAL A 152 30.58 -27.42 -26.66
N ARG A 153 30.35 -28.40 -27.52
CA ARG A 153 31.33 -28.94 -28.47
C ARG A 153 30.79 -28.87 -29.89
N PHE A 154 31.60 -28.35 -30.80
CA PHE A 154 31.30 -28.30 -32.24
C PHE A 154 32.11 -29.37 -32.97
N GLU A 155 31.46 -30.08 -33.90
CA GLU A 155 32.08 -31.10 -34.74
C GLU A 155 31.59 -30.99 -36.19
N LEU A 156 32.51 -31.08 -37.15
CA LEU A 156 32.21 -31.01 -38.57
C LEU A 156 32.35 -32.40 -39.20
N ALA A 157 31.28 -32.92 -39.79
CA ALA A 157 31.36 -34.15 -40.59
C ALA A 157 31.81 -33.84 -42.03
N ARG A 158 33.12 -33.97 -42.24
CA ARG A 158 33.81 -33.65 -43.51
C ARG A 158 33.26 -34.36 -44.75
N SER A 159 32.60 -35.51 -44.58
CA SER A 159 32.09 -36.31 -45.69
C SER A 159 30.63 -36.00 -46.06
N ALA A 160 29.90 -35.25 -45.24
CA ALA A 160 28.45 -35.20 -45.35
C ALA A 160 27.86 -33.78 -45.44
N HIS A 161 28.67 -32.71 -45.32
CA HIS A 161 28.21 -31.31 -45.28
C HIS A 161 27.25 -31.01 -44.11
N TRP A 162 27.46 -31.70 -42.97
CA TRP A 162 26.71 -31.45 -41.74
C TRP A 162 27.63 -30.96 -40.64
N SER A 163 27.12 -30.00 -39.89
CA SER A 163 27.71 -29.51 -38.65
C SER A 163 26.90 -30.04 -37.46
N TYR A 164 27.59 -30.50 -36.42
CA TYR A 164 26.99 -30.99 -35.18
C TYR A 164 27.38 -30.07 -34.02
N VAL A 165 26.39 -29.73 -33.19
CA VAL A 165 26.59 -29.03 -31.92
C VAL A 165 26.12 -29.96 -30.80
N TYR A 166 27.06 -30.36 -29.95
CA TYR A 166 26.82 -31.15 -28.76
C TYR A 166 26.70 -30.22 -27.55
N LEU A 167 25.64 -30.40 -26.78
CA LEU A 167 25.32 -29.68 -25.56
C LEU A 167 25.27 -30.69 -24.42
N THR A 168 26.29 -30.69 -23.56
CA THR A 168 26.31 -31.56 -22.37
C THR A 168 25.87 -30.76 -21.15
N GLN A 169 24.73 -31.15 -20.60
CA GLN A 169 24.13 -30.53 -19.42
C GLN A 169 24.90 -30.88 -18.14
N PRO A 170 24.70 -30.13 -17.04
CA PRO A 170 25.36 -30.39 -15.76
C PRO A 170 25.00 -31.77 -15.15
N ASP A 171 23.86 -32.33 -15.53
CA ASP A 171 23.42 -33.68 -15.13
C ASP A 171 24.09 -34.80 -15.95
N GLY A 172 24.96 -34.44 -16.90
CA GLY A 172 25.66 -35.36 -17.79
C GLY A 172 24.88 -35.76 -19.05
N ARG A 173 23.65 -35.26 -19.25
CA ARG A 173 22.88 -35.55 -20.47
C ARG A 173 23.45 -34.78 -21.65
N GLU A 174 23.75 -35.49 -22.73
CA GLU A 174 24.19 -34.90 -24.00
C GLU A 174 23.00 -34.75 -24.95
N ARG A 175 22.84 -33.56 -25.52
CA ARG A 175 21.90 -33.27 -26.62
C ARG A 175 22.71 -32.89 -27.85
N MET A 176 22.36 -33.46 -29.00
CA MET A 176 23.02 -33.21 -30.27
C MET A 176 22.04 -32.51 -31.22
N GLU A 177 22.43 -31.34 -31.72
CA GLU A 177 21.71 -30.63 -32.78
C GLU A 177 22.52 -30.68 -34.08
N ARG A 178 21.80 -30.86 -35.19
CA ARG A 178 22.36 -31.11 -36.51
C ARG A 178 21.97 -29.97 -37.46
N TYR A 179 22.94 -29.47 -38.20
CA TYR A 179 22.78 -28.36 -39.13
C TYR A 179 23.31 -28.70 -40.53
N GLU A 180 22.49 -28.44 -41.55
CA GLU A 180 22.88 -28.56 -42.96
C GLU A 180 23.64 -27.30 -43.42
N ASP A 181 24.74 -27.48 -44.14
CA ASP A 181 25.55 -26.35 -44.66
C ASP A 181 24.77 -25.43 -45.62
N GLN A 182 23.72 -25.95 -46.27
CA GLN A 182 22.86 -25.17 -47.17
C GLN A 182 21.99 -24.14 -46.43
N GLU A 183 21.53 -24.48 -45.22
CA GLU A 183 20.70 -23.58 -44.39
C GLU A 183 21.55 -22.74 -43.44
N HIS A 184 22.63 -23.33 -42.93
CA HIS A 184 23.50 -22.74 -41.93
C HIS A 184 24.97 -23.04 -42.24
N SER A 185 25.70 -22.03 -42.73
CA SER A 185 27.11 -22.21 -43.06
C SER A 185 27.95 -22.63 -41.84
N GLU A 186 29.01 -23.41 -42.08
CA GLU A 186 29.97 -23.81 -41.04
C GLU A 186 30.40 -22.61 -40.15
N ASP A 187 30.73 -21.49 -40.79
CA ASP A 187 31.17 -20.27 -40.09
C ASP A 187 30.08 -19.65 -39.20
N ALA A 188 28.80 -19.77 -39.58
CA ALA A 188 27.69 -19.32 -38.74
C ALA A 188 27.56 -20.22 -37.51
N VAL A 189 27.60 -21.55 -37.70
CA VAL A 189 27.51 -22.53 -36.60
C VAL A 189 28.69 -22.39 -35.64
N ARG A 190 29.92 -22.25 -36.17
CA ARG A 190 31.14 -22.05 -35.39
C ARG A 190 31.09 -20.75 -34.58
N ARG A 191 30.70 -19.63 -35.19
CA ARG A 191 30.57 -18.34 -34.48
C ARG A 191 29.52 -18.40 -33.37
N PHE A 192 28.38 -19.04 -33.63
CA PHE A 192 27.33 -19.20 -32.64
C PHE A 192 27.78 -20.10 -31.48
N THR A 193 28.52 -21.18 -31.77
CA THR A 193 29.13 -22.05 -30.74
C THR A 193 30.06 -21.25 -29.82
N VAL A 194 30.93 -20.41 -30.39
CA VAL A 194 31.82 -19.52 -29.61
C VAL A 194 31.01 -18.52 -28.77
N GLN A 195 29.90 -18.00 -29.31
CA GLN A 195 28.98 -17.14 -28.55
C GLN A 195 28.39 -17.86 -27.34
N ILE A 196 27.95 -19.11 -27.49
CA ILE A 196 27.43 -19.90 -26.36
C ILE A 196 28.55 -20.15 -25.34
N GLN A 197 29.75 -20.57 -25.77
CA GLN A 197 30.88 -20.80 -24.86
C GLN A 197 31.27 -19.54 -24.06
N ASN A 198 31.26 -18.37 -24.71
CA ASN A 198 31.50 -17.10 -24.03
C ASN A 198 30.38 -16.76 -23.04
N ALA A 199 29.12 -17.04 -23.39
CA ALA A 199 27.97 -16.84 -22.51
C ALA A 199 27.99 -17.76 -21.28
N VAL A 200 28.39 -19.03 -21.45
CA VAL A 200 28.64 -19.98 -20.34
C VAL A 200 29.72 -19.42 -19.41
N ALA A 201 30.89 -19.08 -19.95
CA ALA A 201 32.00 -18.53 -19.16
C ALA A 201 31.63 -17.23 -18.42
N ALA A 202 30.79 -16.38 -19.02
CA ALA A 202 30.24 -15.19 -18.37
C ALA A 202 29.27 -15.57 -17.23
N THR A 203 28.39 -16.54 -17.47
CA THR A 203 27.41 -17.04 -16.49
C THR A 203 28.11 -17.63 -15.26
N ASP A 204 29.15 -18.45 -15.45
CA ASP A 204 29.89 -19.06 -14.33
C ASP A 204 30.57 -18.01 -13.44
N ARG A 205 31.11 -16.93 -14.04
CA ARG A 205 31.69 -15.81 -13.29
C ARG A 205 30.63 -15.10 -12.45
N VAL A 206 29.47 -14.82 -13.05
CA VAL A 206 28.34 -14.18 -12.36
C VAL A 206 27.81 -15.08 -11.24
N GLN A 207 27.72 -16.39 -11.46
CA GLN A 207 27.25 -17.35 -10.46
C GLN A 207 28.17 -17.38 -9.22
N LYS A 208 29.49 -17.34 -9.42
CA LYS A 208 30.47 -17.27 -8.33
C LYS A 208 30.30 -16.00 -7.49
N GLN A 209 30.13 -14.84 -8.13
CA GLN A 209 29.89 -13.57 -7.44
C GLN A 209 28.56 -13.58 -6.69
N ARG A 210 27.52 -14.10 -7.33
CA ARG A 210 26.17 -14.20 -6.78
C ARG A 210 26.09 -15.09 -5.54
N ALA A 211 26.87 -16.16 -5.46
CA ALA A 211 26.89 -17.01 -4.27
C ALA A 211 27.30 -16.23 -3.01
N GLU A 212 28.28 -15.33 -3.15
CA GLU A 212 28.69 -14.45 -2.06
C GLU A 212 27.63 -13.39 -1.76
N GLU A 213 27.02 -12.78 -2.78
CA GLU A 213 25.91 -11.85 -2.58
C GLU A 213 24.73 -12.48 -1.86
N ILE A 214 24.36 -13.71 -2.21
CA ILE A 214 23.32 -14.49 -1.54
C ILE A 214 23.65 -14.64 -0.05
N ARG A 215 24.88 -15.04 0.29
CA ARG A 215 25.32 -15.18 1.70
C ARG A 215 25.21 -13.87 2.47
N VAL A 216 25.68 -12.76 1.88
CA VAL A 216 25.58 -11.42 2.47
C VAL A 216 24.13 -11.02 2.68
N ARG A 217 23.25 -11.26 1.70
CA ARG A 217 21.81 -10.94 1.80
C ARG A 217 21.08 -11.81 2.81
N GLU A 218 21.44 -13.09 2.94
CA GLU A 218 20.91 -13.97 3.99
C GLU A 218 21.32 -13.49 5.40
N ALA A 219 22.57 -13.06 5.57
CA ALA A 219 23.00 -12.42 6.81
C ALA A 219 22.20 -11.13 7.09
N GLY A 220 21.99 -10.30 6.06
CA GLY A 220 21.14 -9.11 6.15
C GLY A 220 19.70 -9.41 6.54
N LEU A 221 19.09 -10.46 5.97
CA LEU A 221 17.73 -10.90 6.33
C LEU A 221 17.66 -11.37 7.78
N ARG A 222 18.66 -12.12 8.27
CA ARG A 222 18.74 -12.53 9.68
C ARG A 222 18.84 -11.31 10.61
N ALA A 223 19.70 -10.34 10.28
CA ALA A 223 19.81 -9.10 11.03
C ALA A 223 18.49 -8.29 11.03
N ALA A 224 17.82 -8.20 9.87
CA ALA A 224 16.54 -7.51 9.76
C ALA A 224 15.43 -8.16 10.61
N ARG A 225 15.42 -9.49 10.73
CA ARG A 225 14.51 -10.24 11.62
C ARG A 225 14.81 -10.00 13.10
N GLN A 226 16.07 -9.81 13.46
CA GLN A 226 16.47 -9.48 14.84
C GLN A 226 16.26 -8.01 15.20
N ALA A 227 16.14 -7.11 14.22
CA ALA A 227 15.96 -5.67 14.42
C ALA A 227 14.51 -5.28 14.82
N THR A 228 14.03 -5.85 15.93
CA THR A 228 12.71 -5.64 16.51
C THR A 228 12.64 -4.45 17.47
N ALA A 229 13.77 -3.87 17.87
CA ALA A 229 13.83 -2.75 18.82
C ALA A 229 12.82 -1.60 18.54
N PRO A 230 12.62 -1.13 17.28
CA PRO A 230 11.62 -0.10 17.00
C PRO A 230 10.17 -0.54 17.24
N LEU A 231 9.87 -1.83 17.04
CA LEU A 231 8.54 -2.41 17.31
C LEU A 231 8.31 -2.51 18.82
N GLU A 232 9.30 -2.99 19.57
CA GLU A 232 9.21 -3.09 21.03
C GLU A 232 9.08 -1.71 21.68
N ALA A 233 9.88 -0.72 21.26
CA ALA A 233 9.76 0.65 21.75
C ALA A 233 8.39 1.26 21.45
N ALA A 234 7.75 0.90 20.33
CA ALA A 234 6.39 1.37 20.03
C ALA A 234 5.33 0.70 20.93
N ARG A 235 5.52 -0.59 21.25
CA ARG A 235 4.64 -1.33 22.17
C ARG A 235 4.76 -0.82 23.59
N GLU A 236 5.98 -0.55 24.05
CA GLU A 236 6.26 0.04 25.36
C GLU A 236 5.54 1.39 25.52
N ARG A 237 5.67 2.30 24.55
CA ARG A 237 4.93 3.59 24.58
C ARG A 237 3.41 3.43 24.61
N LEU A 238 2.88 2.40 23.93
CA LEU A 238 1.45 2.10 23.99
C LEU A 238 1.04 1.67 25.39
N GLU A 239 1.85 0.84 26.04
CA GLU A 239 1.60 0.38 27.40
C GLU A 239 1.74 1.51 28.43
N GLU A 240 2.79 2.34 28.32
CA GLU A 240 2.92 3.57 29.12
C GLU A 240 1.70 4.48 28.99
N THR A 241 1.19 4.66 27.75
CA THR A 241 -0.01 5.46 27.50
C THR A 241 -1.25 4.85 28.15
N ARG A 242 -1.37 3.52 28.18
CA ARG A 242 -2.48 2.82 28.86
C ARG A 242 -2.38 3.01 30.36
N VAL A 243 -1.25 2.67 30.97
CA VAL A 243 -1.02 2.82 32.42
C VAL A 243 -1.29 4.25 32.87
N ARG A 244 -0.80 5.26 32.11
CA ARG A 244 -1.06 6.67 32.41
C ARG A 244 -2.55 7.02 32.40
N HIS A 245 -3.31 6.53 31.41
CA HIS A 245 -4.74 6.81 31.33
C HIS A 245 -5.58 6.01 32.34
N ASP A 246 -5.15 4.82 32.71
CA ASP A 246 -5.80 4.02 33.75
C ASP A 246 -5.61 4.67 35.13
N ALA A 247 -4.46 5.31 35.36
CA ALA A 247 -4.20 6.12 36.55
C ALA A 247 -4.81 7.53 36.50
N ASP A 248 -5.29 8.01 35.34
CA ASP A 248 -5.79 9.38 35.18
C ASP A 248 -7.21 9.54 35.76
N LEU A 249 -7.27 10.16 36.93
CA LEU A 249 -8.52 10.43 37.63
C LEU A 249 -9.39 11.51 36.96
N LYS A 250 -8.89 12.26 35.97
CA LYS A 250 -9.66 13.35 35.33
C LYS A 250 -10.96 12.89 34.69
N LEU A 251 -10.96 11.72 34.04
CA LEU A 251 -12.17 11.20 33.39
C LEU A 251 -13.22 10.74 34.41
N PRO A 252 -12.88 9.96 35.45
CA PRO A 252 -13.77 9.71 36.59
C PRO A 252 -14.34 10.98 37.22
N HIS A 253 -13.49 11.98 37.52
CA HIS A 253 -13.94 13.23 38.13
C HIS A 253 -14.89 14.02 37.22
N ALA A 254 -14.58 14.13 35.92
CA ALA A 254 -15.46 14.79 34.97
C ALA A 254 -16.82 14.08 34.85
N ARG A 255 -16.84 12.74 34.95
CA ARG A 255 -18.08 11.94 34.95
C ARG A 255 -18.90 12.18 36.22
N ALA A 256 -18.26 12.18 37.39
CA ALA A 256 -18.91 12.50 38.66
C ALA A 256 -19.55 13.90 38.61
N ALA A 257 -18.81 14.92 38.18
CA ALA A 257 -19.34 16.29 38.05
C ALA A 257 -20.50 16.40 37.04
N LEU A 258 -20.50 15.58 35.98
CA LEU A 258 -21.63 15.49 35.06
C LEU A 258 -22.85 14.83 35.71
N ASP A 259 -22.65 13.80 36.52
CA ASP A 259 -23.73 13.14 37.25
C ASP A 259 -24.30 14.05 38.34
N ASP A 260 -23.48 14.81 39.06
CA ASP A 260 -23.94 15.84 40.01
C ASP A 260 -24.79 16.90 39.30
N ALA A 261 -24.31 17.42 38.15
CA ALA A 261 -25.07 18.38 37.35
C ALA A 261 -26.40 17.81 36.81
N ARG A 262 -26.44 16.50 36.52
CA ARG A 262 -27.68 15.81 36.12
C ARG A 262 -28.63 15.65 37.30
N SER A 263 -28.13 15.38 38.50
CA SER A 263 -28.93 15.27 39.73
C SER A 263 -29.57 16.61 40.08
N VAL A 264 -28.79 17.70 40.10
CA VAL A 264 -29.30 19.07 40.30
C VAL A 264 -30.39 19.41 39.27
N TRP A 265 -30.18 19.05 38.00
CA TRP A 265 -31.21 19.26 36.98
C TRP A 265 -32.48 18.43 37.24
N ALA A 266 -32.32 17.19 37.69
CA ALA A 266 -33.44 16.30 38.00
C ALA A 266 -34.25 16.82 39.20
N GLU A 267 -33.59 17.35 40.23
CA GLU A 267 -34.26 18.00 41.37
C GLU A 267 -35.08 19.22 40.92
N LEU A 268 -34.55 20.03 40.00
CA LEU A 268 -35.25 21.21 39.49
C LEU A 268 -36.44 20.90 38.56
N THR A 269 -36.37 19.80 37.80
CA THR A 269 -37.31 19.54 36.68
C THR A 269 -38.12 18.25 36.82
N GLY A 270 -37.82 17.42 37.81
CA GLY A 270 -38.37 16.08 37.98
C GLY A 270 -37.90 15.06 36.93
N ARG A 271 -36.95 15.42 36.04
CA ARG A 271 -36.47 14.54 34.96
C ARG A 271 -34.96 14.59 34.82
N ARG A 272 -34.31 13.43 34.73
CA ARG A 272 -32.86 13.33 34.53
C ARG A 272 -32.48 13.60 33.06
N PRO A 273 -31.53 14.50 32.79
CA PRO A 273 -31.07 14.76 31.43
C PRO A 273 -30.06 13.73 30.93
N LEU A 274 -30.04 13.48 29.62
CA LEU A 274 -29.08 12.60 28.93
C LEU A 274 -27.62 13.06 29.02
#